data_AF-A0A0U1RJS8-F1
#
_entry.id   AF-A0A0U1RJS8-F1
#
_cell.length_a   1.000
_cell.length_b   1.000
_cell.length_c   1.000
_cell.angle_alpha   90.00
_cell.angle_beta   90.00
_cell.angle_gamma   90.00
#
_symmetry.space_group_name_H-M   'P 1'
#
loop_
_entity.id
_entity.type
_entity.pdbx_description
1 polymer ?
#
loop_
_entity_poly.entity_id
_entity_poly.type
_entity_poly.pdbx_seq_one_letter_code
_entity_poly.pdbx_strand_id
1 'polypeptide(L)' 'MAQLNQSAQTNQQASQQYVQAAAENQAATAQITGAAAQMTAAAAQMQAAAGKPIPITVTVQNGNIMAYVNQAVERNSRKN' A
#
# COMPACT_ATOMS: atom_id res chain seq x y z
N MET A 1 -29.91 27.95 39.41
CA MET A 1 -29.98 28.32 37.97
C MET A 1 -28.60 28.51 37.32
N ALA A 2 -27.60 29.14 37.96
CA ALA A 2 -26.28 29.39 37.35
C ALA A 2 -25.54 28.12 36.88
N GLN A 3 -25.58 27.05 37.66
CA GLN A 3 -24.86 25.80 37.36
C GLN A 3 -25.44 25.03 36.16
N LEU A 4 -26.74 25.19 35.90
CA LEU A 4 -27.42 24.57 34.75
C LEU A 4 -27.08 25.28 33.43
N ASN A 5 -26.95 26.61 33.47
CA ASN A 5 -26.51 27.39 32.32
C ASN A 5 -25.05 27.09 31.96
N GLN A 6 -24.19 26.94 32.96
CA GLN A 6 -22.78 26.61 32.73
C GLN A 6 -22.61 25.20 32.18
N SER A 7 -23.36 24.21 32.69
CA SER A 7 -23.34 22.86 32.12
C SER A 7 -23.89 22.81 30.70
N ALA A 8 -24.94 23.57 30.38
CA ALA A 8 -25.47 23.67 29.03
C ALA A 8 -24.45 24.25 28.03
N GLN A 9 -23.70 25.29 28.42
CA GLN A 9 -22.64 25.87 27.60
C GLN A 9 -21.49 24.90 27.36
N THR A 10 -21.01 24.22 28.42
CA THR A 10 -19.95 23.22 28.31
C THR A 10 -20.38 22.04 27.44
N ASN A 11 -21.63 21.59 27.56
CA ASN A 11 -22.15 20.46 26.78
C ASN A 11 -22.31 20.82 25.29
N GLN A 12 -22.70 22.06 24.98
CA GLN A 12 -22.69 22.54 23.59
C GLN A 12 -21.27 22.57 23.01
N GLN A 13 -20.29 23.06 23.76
CA GLN A 13 -18.87 23.06 23.32
C GLN A 13 -18.32 21.64 23.13
N ALA A 14 -18.59 20.74 24.07
CA ALA A 14 -18.18 19.35 23.99
C ALA A 14 -18.84 18.64 22.78
N SER A 15 -20.13 18.89 22.55
CA SER A 15 -20.86 18.35 21.40
C SER A 15 -20.22 18.79 20.08
N GLN A 16 -19.81 20.05 19.95
CA GLN A 16 -19.10 20.52 18.75
C GLN A 16 -17.73 19.85 18.57
N GLN A 17 -16.97 19.65 19.67
CA GLN A 17 -15.70 18.92 19.62
C GLN A 17 -15.88 17.46 19.20
N TYR A 18 -16.93 16.78 19.68
CA TYR A 18 -17.24 15.41 19.28
C TYR A 18 -17.56 15.31 17.79
N VAL A 19 -18.37 16.23 17.25
CA VAL A 19 -18.71 16.24 15.81
C VAL A 19 -17.45 16.51 14.97
N GLN A 20 -16.61 17.45 15.39
CA GLN A 20 -15.35 17.74 14.71
C GLN A 20 -14.40 16.53 14.70
N ALA A 21 -14.20 15.88 15.86
CA ALA A 21 -13.36 14.70 15.98
C ALA A 21 -13.90 13.51 15.15
N ALA A 22 -15.22 13.34 15.07
CA ALA A 22 -15.83 12.32 14.23
C ALA A 22 -15.56 12.56 12.73
N ALA A 23 -15.67 13.82 12.27
CA ALA A 23 -15.36 14.19 10.90
C ALA A 23 -13.88 13.98 10.56
N GLU A 24 -12.98 14.38 11.47
CA GLU A 24 -11.53 14.17 11.31
C GLU A 24 -11.17 12.68 11.24
N ASN A 25 -11.75 11.85 12.11
CA ASN A 25 -11.54 10.41 12.09
C ASN A 25 -12.07 9.75 10.82
N GLN A 26 -13.20 10.23 10.28
CA GLN A 26 -13.72 9.73 9.01
C GLN A 26 -12.80 10.08 7.84
N ALA A 27 -12.26 11.30 7.81
CA ALA A 27 -11.28 11.72 6.81
C ALA A 27 -9.96 10.93 6.92
N ALA A 28 -9.44 10.75 8.13
CA ALA A 28 -8.25 9.95 8.38
C ALA A 28 -8.45 8.48 7.95
N THR A 29 -9.60 7.90 8.27
CA THR A 29 -9.96 6.54 7.84
C THR A 29 -9.95 6.43 6.32
N ALA A 30 -10.57 7.38 5.60
CA ALA A 30 -10.59 7.39 4.15
C ALA A 30 -9.17 7.48 3.53
N GLN A 31 -8.30 8.30 4.11
CA GLN A 31 -6.89 8.40 3.69
C GLN A 31 -6.13 7.09 3.89
N ILE A 32 -6.28 6.46 5.05
CA ILE A 32 -5.65 5.17 5.37
C ILE A 32 -6.15 4.08 4.41
N THR A 33 -7.45 4.01 4.13
CA THR A 33 -8.02 3.06 3.17
C THR A 33 -7.45 3.29 1.76
N GLY A 34 -7.33 4.54 1.33
CA GLY A 34 -6.71 4.88 0.04
C GLY A 34 -5.25 4.44 -0.05
N ALA A 35 -4.46 4.71 0.99
CA ALA A 35 -3.07 4.27 1.07
C ALA A 35 -2.95 2.74 1.06
N ALA A 36 -3.80 2.03 1.80
CA ALA A 36 -3.83 0.58 1.81
C ALA A 36 -4.14 0.00 0.42
N ALA A 37 -5.10 0.57 -0.31
CA ALA A 37 -5.42 0.15 -1.68
C ALA A 37 -4.24 0.34 -2.64
N GLN A 38 -3.51 1.45 -2.53
CA GLN A 38 -2.30 1.69 -3.32
C GLN A 38 -1.19 0.68 -2.99
N MET A 39 -1.00 0.38 -1.70
CA MET A 39 -0.04 -0.64 -1.26
C MET A 39 -0.39 -2.03 -1.80
N THR A 40 -1.67 -2.42 -1.77
CA THR A 40 -2.12 -3.68 -2.35
C THR A 40 -1.89 -3.74 -3.86
N ALA A 41 -2.16 -2.64 -4.57
CA ALA A 41 -1.92 -2.57 -6.02
C ALA A 41 -0.42 -2.70 -6.35
N ALA A 42 0.44 -2.02 -5.59
CA ALA A 42 1.89 -2.13 -5.73
C ALA A 42 2.39 -3.56 -5.43
N ALA A 43 1.90 -4.18 -4.36
CA ALA A 43 2.24 -5.56 -4.02
C ALA A 43 1.81 -6.55 -5.13
N ALA A 44 0.63 -6.35 -5.71
CA ALA A 44 0.15 -7.16 -6.84
C ALA A 44 1.04 -6.99 -8.09
N GLN A 45 1.47 -5.76 -8.40
CA GLN A 45 2.42 -5.50 -9.49
C GLN A 45 3.78 -6.15 -9.24
N MET A 46 4.30 -6.06 -8.01
CA MET A 46 5.54 -6.72 -7.62
C MET A 46 5.43 -8.24 -7.69
N GLN A 47 4.31 -8.83 -7.28
CA GLN A 47 4.06 -10.26 -7.40
C GLN A 47 3.94 -10.71 -8.87
N ALA A 48 3.29 -9.92 -9.72
CA ALA A 48 3.21 -10.18 -11.16
C ALA A 48 4.61 -10.11 -11.83
N ALA A 49 5.43 -9.12 -11.47
CA ALA A 49 6.81 -9.02 -11.93
C ALA A 49 7.72 -10.13 -11.38
N ALA A 50 7.44 -10.60 -10.16
CA ALA A 50 8.13 -11.74 -9.54
C ALA A 50 7.58 -13.11 -10.01
N GLY A 51 6.57 -13.11 -10.88
CA GLY A 51 5.99 -14.29 -11.50
C GLY A 51 7.00 -15.00 -12.40
N LYS A 52 7.91 -15.76 -11.78
CA LYS A 52 8.98 -16.61 -12.33
C LYS A 52 10.22 -15.83 -12.81
N PRO A 53 11.22 -15.63 -11.94
CA PRO A 53 12.56 -15.23 -12.35
C PRO A 53 13.08 -16.18 -13.43
N ILE A 54 13.51 -15.65 -14.57
CA ILE A 54 14.16 -16.44 -15.61
C ILE A 54 15.63 -16.59 -15.20
N PRO A 55 16.15 -17.81 -14.99
CA PRO A 55 17.53 -18.00 -14.61
C PRO A 55 18.46 -17.58 -15.76
N ILE A 56 19.33 -16.62 -15.48
CA ILE A 56 20.39 -16.14 -16.37
C ILE A 56 21.72 -16.64 -15.83
N THR A 57 22.49 -17.34 -16.67
CA THR A 57 23.86 -17.73 -16.34
C THR A 57 24.81 -16.67 -16.88
N VAL A 58 25.62 -16.07 -16.01
CA VAL A 58 26.62 -15.08 -16.37
C VAL A 58 28.02 -15.69 -16.24
N THR A 59 28.82 -15.60 -17.30
CA THR A 59 30.22 -16.04 -17.30
C THR A 59 31.12 -14.89 -17.72
N VAL A 60 32.26 -14.73 -17.04
CA VAL A 60 33.29 -13.77 -17.42
C VAL A 60 34.46 -14.52 -18.03
N GLN A 61 34.78 -14.22 -19.30
CA GLN A 61 35.91 -14.81 -20.02
C GLN A 61 36.78 -13.71 -20.59
N ASN A 62 38.06 -13.68 -20.23
CA ASN A 62 39.05 -12.71 -20.70
C ASN A 62 38.62 -11.24 -20.54
N GLY A 63 37.93 -10.91 -19.45
CA GLY A 63 37.40 -9.57 -19.19
C GLY A 63 36.08 -9.24 -19.89
N ASN A 64 35.54 -10.14 -20.72
CA ASN A 64 34.23 -9.99 -21.35
C ASN A 64 33.13 -10.72 -20.56
N ILE A 65 32.00 -10.06 -20.37
CA ILE A 65 30.81 -10.61 -19.70
C ILE A 65 29.89 -11.22 -20.76
N MET A 66 29.58 -12.50 -20.63
CA MET A 66 28.58 -13.19 -21.45
C MET A 66 27.43 -13.64 -20.56
N ALA A 67 26.20 -13.33 -20.94
CA ALA A 67 24.99 -13.73 -20.24
C ALA A 67 24.14 -14.63 -21.14
N TYR A 68 23.74 -15.80 -20.61
CA TYR A 68 22.91 -16.77 -21.30
C TYR A 68 21.57 -16.92 -20.59
N VAL A 69 20.49 -16.79 -21.34
CA VAL A 69 19.15 -17.10 -20.85
C VAL A 69 18.87 -18.58 -21.09
N ASN A 70 18.45 -19.30 -20.05
CA ASN A 70 18.06 -20.69 -20.21
C ASN A 70 16.69 -20.81 -20.92
N GLN A 71 16.72 -20.93 -22.25
CA GLN A 71 15.53 -20.99 -23.11
C GLN A 71 14.58 -22.16 -22.81
N ALA A 72 15.06 -23.24 -22.17
CA ALA A 72 14.20 -24.36 -21.77
C ALA A 72 13.18 -23.94 -20.70
N VAL A 73 13.57 -23.03 -19.80
CA VAL A 73 12.70 -22.48 -18.75
C VAL A 73 11.73 -21.45 -19.33
N GLU A 74 12.19 -20.61 -20.27
CA GLU A 74 11.33 -19.60 -20.92
C GLU A 74 10.16 -20.19 -21.72
N ARG A 75 10.38 -21.29 -22.46
CA ARG A 75 9.29 -21.95 -23.20
C ARG A 75 8.23 -22.55 -22.29
N ASN A 76 8.61 -23.03 -21.10
CA ASN A 76 7.68 -23.61 -20.13
C ASN A 76 6.88 -22.53 -19.37
N SER A 77 7.48 -21.35 -19.18
CA SER A 77 6.81 -20.18 -18.58
C SER A 77 5.80 -19.52 -19.53
N ARG A 78 6.00 -19.60 -20.86
CA ARG A 78 5.07 -19.04 -21.86
C ARG A 78 3.88 -19.94 -22.22
N LYS A 79 3.85 -21.17 -21.73
CA LYS A 79 2.79 -22.17 -22.02
C LYS A 79 1.74 -22.31 -20.91
N ASN A 80 1.91 -21.65 -19.77
CA ASN A 80 0.91 -21.51 -18.70
C ASN A 80 0.44 -20.06 -18.61
#